data_AF-A0AAU0W2L1-F1
#
_entry.id   AF-A0AAU0W2L1-F1
#
_cell.length_a   1.000
_cell.length_b   1.000
_cell.length_c   1.000
_cell.angle_alpha   90.00
_cell.angle_beta   90.00
_cell.angle_gamma   90.00
#
_symmetry.space_group_name_H-M   'P 1'
#
loop_
_entity.id
_entity.type
_entity.pdbx_description
1 polymer ?
#
loop_
_entity_poly.entity_id
_entity_poly.type
_entity_poly.pdbx_seq_one_letter_code
_entity_poly.pdbx_strand_id
1 'polypeptide(L)'
;MTDAGRRVRGGHSPGADGDLVNKAEGYLLWQARISEAEQRAREFAARMDWLTTSQRAEVERHHVEDSLRRARQDLERVAARCRSLRGEYERRYRSLRLRCAGWTLATCAGVVLLAVVSLVR
;
A
#
# COMPACT_ATOMS: atom_id res chain seq x y z
N MET A 1 6.80 -23.63 46.45
CA MET A 1 5.77 -22.56 46.43
C MET A 1 5.90 -21.86 45.09
N THR A 2 5.11 -22.35 44.12
CA THR A 2 4.73 -21.76 42.82
C THR A 2 5.74 -20.92 42.03
N ASP A 3 6.36 -21.60 41.07
CA ASP A 3 6.77 -21.08 39.76
C ASP A 3 5.52 -20.46 39.08
N ALA A 4 5.40 -19.14 39.19
CA ALA A 4 4.39 -18.37 38.47
C ALA A 4 4.96 -18.01 37.10
N GLY A 5 4.67 -18.88 36.12
CA GLY A 5 4.97 -18.69 34.72
C GLY A 5 4.58 -17.29 34.27
N ARG A 6 5.61 -16.48 34.02
CA ARG A 6 5.52 -15.21 33.30
C ARG A 6 5.16 -15.53 31.85
N ARG A 7 3.88 -15.83 31.61
CA ARG A 7 3.31 -15.80 30.26
C ARG A 7 3.39 -14.36 29.81
N VAL A 8 4.42 -14.04 29.02
CA VAL A 8 4.43 -12.88 28.14
C VAL A 8 3.25 -13.08 27.20
N ARG A 9 2.09 -12.57 27.61
CA ARG A 9 0.93 -12.40 26.72
C ARG A 9 1.36 -11.31 25.75
N GLY A 10 2.06 -11.72 24.69
CA GLY A 10 2.38 -10.88 23.55
C GLY A 10 1.06 -10.47 22.91
N GLY A 11 0.52 -9.35 23.37
CA GLY A 11 -0.59 -8.67 22.73
C GLY A 11 -0.11 -8.18 21.38
N HIS A 12 -0.19 -9.06 20.38
CA HIS A 12 -0.04 -8.66 18.98
C HIS A 12 -1.26 -7.82 18.64
N SER A 13 -1.06 -6.51 18.54
CA SER A 13 -2.07 -5.61 18.02
C SER A 13 -2.35 -6.04 16.58
N PRO A 14 -3.61 -6.34 16.20
CA PRO A 14 -3.93 -6.86 14.86
C PRO A 14 -3.46 -5.95 13.70
N GLY A 15 -3.20 -4.66 13.96
CA GLY A 15 -2.58 -3.75 12.99
C GLY A 15 -1.07 -3.94 12.77
N ALA A 16 -0.33 -4.47 13.74
CA ALA A 16 1.10 -4.75 13.62
C ALA A 16 1.35 -5.97 12.71
N ASP A 17 0.55 -7.03 12.88
CA ASP A 17 0.62 -8.22 12.03
C ASP A 17 0.31 -7.89 10.56
N GLY A 18 -0.69 -7.04 10.31
CA GLY A 18 -1.01 -6.58 8.96
C GLY A 18 0.12 -5.78 8.31
N ASP A 19 0.81 -4.92 9.05
CA ASP A 19 1.96 -4.16 8.52
C ASP A 19 3.16 -5.06 8.20
N LEU A 20 3.42 -6.07 9.02
CA LEU A 20 4.46 -7.07 8.77
C LEU A 20 4.14 -7.92 7.54
N VAL A 21 2.89 -8.37 7.38
CA VAL A 21 2.44 -9.12 6.20
C VAL A 21 2.62 -8.30 4.94
N ASN A 22 2.21 -7.02 4.94
CA ASN A 22 2.38 -6.13 3.77
C ASN A 22 3.86 -5.93 3.40
N LYS A 23 4.75 -5.80 4.40
CA LYS A 23 6.19 -5.68 4.15
C LYS A 23 6.78 -6.97 3.60
N ALA A 24 6.36 -8.12 4.13
CA ALA A 24 6.79 -9.43 3.65
C ALA A 24 6.32 -9.65 2.20
N GLU A 25 5.06 -9.36 1.90
CA GLU A 25 4.52 -9.45 0.54
C GLU A 25 5.29 -8.54 -0.43
N GLY A 26 5.54 -7.29 -0.05
CA GLY A 26 6.33 -6.36 -0.86
C GLY A 26 7.75 -6.86 -1.13
N TYR A 27 8.40 -7.45 -0.13
CA TYR A 27 9.71 -8.07 -0.29
C TYR A 27 9.66 -9.26 -1.26
N LEU A 28 8.69 -10.16 -1.11
CA LEU A 28 8.52 -11.34 -1.97
C LEU A 28 8.25 -10.95 -3.43
N LEU A 29 7.39 -9.96 -3.65
CA LEU A 29 7.13 -9.42 -4.99
C LEU A 29 8.39 -8.81 -5.61
N TRP A 30 9.21 -8.12 -4.80
CA TRP A 30 10.48 -7.57 -5.29
C TRP A 30 11.51 -8.66 -5.61
N GLN A 31 11.61 -9.70 -4.79
CA GLN A 31 12.49 -10.85 -5.07
C GLN A 31 12.07 -11.58 -6.36
N ALA A 32 10.76 -11.79 -6.55
CA ALA A 32 10.24 -12.35 -7.79
C ALA A 32 10.65 -11.50 -9.00
N ARG A 33 10.56 -10.17 -8.90
CA ARG A 33 10.99 -9.25 -9.96
C ARG A 33 12.49 -9.31 -10.25
N ILE A 34 13.34 -9.48 -9.24
CA ILE A 34 14.78 -9.68 -9.45
C ILE A 34 15.02 -10.96 -10.24
N SER A 35 14.42 -12.07 -9.82
CA SER A 35 14.59 -13.36 -10.50
C SER A 35 14.12 -13.32 -11.95
N GLU A 36 13.01 -12.63 -12.21
CA GLU A 36 12.46 -12.42 -13.55
C GLU A 36 13.38 -11.55 -14.42
N ALA A 37 13.94 -10.47 -13.87
CA ALA A 37 14.88 -9.61 -14.59
C ALA A 37 16.17 -10.36 -14.95
N GLU A 38 16.71 -11.15 -14.04
CA GLU A 38 17.88 -11.99 -14.31
C GLU A 38 17.60 -13.05 -15.37
N GLN A 39 16.45 -13.71 -15.32
CA GLN A 39 16.05 -14.68 -16.34
C GLN A 39 15.94 -14.03 -17.72
N ARG A 40 15.23 -12.91 -17.82
CA ARG A 40 15.09 -12.18 -19.08
C ARG A 40 16.42 -11.68 -19.62
N ALA A 41 17.34 -11.26 -18.75
CA ALA A 41 18.68 -10.86 -19.14
C ALA A 41 19.46 -12.03 -19.77
N ARG A 42 19.42 -13.22 -19.15
CA ARG A 42 20.02 -14.44 -19.70
C ARG A 42 19.42 -14.82 -21.04
N GLU A 43 18.09 -14.83 -21.15
CA GLU A 43 17.37 -15.13 -22.40
C GLU A 43 17.68 -14.10 -23.50
N PHE A 44 17.82 -12.81 -23.13
CA PHE A 44 18.20 -11.76 -24.04
C PHE A 44 19.62 -11.96 -24.57
N ALA A 45 20.58 -12.18 -23.67
CA ALA A 45 21.97 -12.36 -24.06
C ALA A 45 22.17 -13.68 -24.82
N ALA A 46 21.43 -14.75 -24.49
CA ALA A 46 21.47 -16.05 -25.18
C ALA A 46 21.24 -15.95 -26.69
N ARG A 47 20.51 -14.93 -27.14
CA ARG A 47 20.27 -14.66 -28.57
C ARG A 47 21.46 -13.98 -29.28
N MET A 48 22.51 -13.63 -28.55
CA MET A 48 23.75 -13.03 -29.07
C MET A 48 24.88 -14.04 -28.94
N ASP A 49 24.88 -14.99 -29.87
CA ASP A 49 25.82 -16.10 -30.00
C ASP A 49 27.24 -15.67 -30.38
N TRP A 50 27.42 -14.44 -30.89
CA TRP A 50 28.73 -13.84 -31.17
C TRP A 50 29.45 -13.24 -29.94
N LEU A 51 28.79 -13.16 -28.78
CA LEU A 51 29.40 -12.60 -27.57
C LEU A 51 30.24 -13.62 -26.82
N THR A 52 31.41 -13.19 -26.35
CA THR A 52 32.21 -13.95 -25.39
C THR A 52 31.49 -14.05 -24.04
N THR A 53 31.91 -14.99 -23.19
CA THR A 53 31.33 -15.16 -21.85
C THR A 53 31.44 -13.89 -20.98
N SER A 54 32.54 -13.14 -21.09
CA SER A 54 32.72 -11.90 -20.34
C SER A 54 31.79 -10.79 -20.84
N GLN A 55 31.66 -10.63 -22.16
CA GLN A 55 30.75 -9.66 -22.77
C GLN A 55 29.28 -9.98 -22.45
N ARG A 56 28.93 -11.27 -22.48
CA ARG A 56 27.60 -11.76 -22.09
C ARG A 56 27.26 -11.39 -20.66
N ALA A 57 28.17 -11.66 -19.71
CA ALA A 57 27.96 -11.32 -18.30
C ALA A 57 27.81 -9.80 -18.07
N GLU A 58 28.55 -8.98 -18.81
CA GLU A 58 28.44 -7.52 -18.75
C GLU A 58 27.08 -7.02 -19.27
N VAL A 59 26.63 -7.53 -20.43
CA VAL A 59 25.31 -7.23 -21.00
C VAL A 59 24.20 -7.65 -20.05
N GLU A 60 24.27 -8.86 -19.48
CA GLU A 60 23.28 -9.35 -18.52
C GLU A 60 23.19 -8.44 -17.30
N ARG A 61 24.33 -8.06 -16.70
CA ARG A 61 24.38 -7.14 -15.55
C ARG A 61 23.72 -5.80 -15.86
N HIS A 62 24.07 -5.17 -16.98
CA HIS A 62 23.48 -3.88 -17.37
C HIS A 62 21.98 -3.99 -17.67
N HIS A 63 21.56 -5.11 -18.27
CA HIS A 63 20.14 -5.35 -18.55
C HIS A 63 19.32 -5.51 -17.27
N VAL A 64 19.82 -6.27 -16.29
CA VAL A 64 19.18 -6.41 -14.97
C VAL A 64 19.11 -5.05 -14.27
N GLU A 65 20.20 -4.30 -14.25
CA GLU A 65 20.24 -2.99 -13.59
C GLU A 65 19.23 -2.00 -14.20
N ASP A 66 19.18 -1.90 -15.54
CA ASP A 66 18.21 -1.02 -16.22
C ASP A 66 16.77 -1.48 -15.98
N SER A 67 16.51 -2.78 -16.07
CA SER A 67 15.19 -3.36 -15.84
C SER A 67 14.67 -3.06 -14.44
N LEU A 68 15.51 -3.27 -13.41
CA LEU A 68 15.14 -3.00 -12.02
C LEU A 68 14.99 -1.50 -11.74
N ARG A 69 15.83 -0.65 -12.34
CA ARG A 69 15.70 0.80 -12.24
C ARG A 69 14.36 1.29 -12.81
N ARG A 70 13.98 0.83 -14.01
CA ARG A 70 12.68 1.18 -14.63
C ARG A 70 11.51 0.67 -13.80
N ALA A 71 11.57 -0.60 -13.37
CA ALA A 71 10.52 -1.18 -12.54
C ALA A 71 10.30 -0.40 -11.24
N ARG A 72 11.39 0.06 -10.60
CA ARG A 72 11.31 0.91 -9.41
C ARG A 72 10.65 2.25 -9.71
N GLN A 73 11.05 2.93 -10.78
CA GLN A 73 10.46 4.22 -11.17
C GLN A 73 8.96 4.10 -11.46
N ASP A 74 8.54 3.02 -12.12
CA ASP A 74 7.13 2.76 -12.40
C ASP A 74 6.34 2.49 -11.11
N LEU A 75 6.88 1.68 -10.19
CA LEU A 75 6.26 1.46 -8.88
C LEU A 75 6.13 2.77 -8.09
N GLU A 76 7.15 3.62 -8.08
CA GLU A 76 7.13 4.92 -7.41
C GLU A 76 6.07 5.85 -8.03
N ARG A 77 5.97 5.87 -9.36
CA ARG A 77 4.95 6.66 -10.09
C ARG A 77 3.53 6.18 -9.77
N VAL A 78 3.29 4.86 -9.81
CA VAL A 78 1.98 4.27 -9.48
C VAL A 78 1.62 4.56 -8.03
N ALA A 79 2.56 4.37 -7.09
CA ALA A 79 2.33 4.65 -5.68
C ALA A 79 2.00 6.13 -5.44
N ALA A 80 2.69 7.06 -6.12
CA ALA A 80 2.39 8.48 -6.06
C ALA A 80 0.97 8.78 -6.60
N ARG A 81 0.58 8.15 -7.71
CA ARG A 81 -0.76 8.32 -8.29
C ARG A 81 -1.85 7.78 -7.37
N CYS A 82 -1.67 6.60 -6.79
CA CYS A 82 -2.61 6.01 -5.83
C CYS A 82 -2.78 6.91 -4.59
N ARG A 83 -1.69 7.46 -4.05
CA ARG A 83 -1.77 8.41 -2.92
C ARG A 83 -2.51 9.70 -3.30
N SER A 84 -2.24 10.24 -4.49
CA SER A 84 -2.95 11.43 -4.99
C SER A 84 -4.46 11.18 -5.11
N LEU A 85 -4.85 10.08 -5.77
CA LEU A 85 -6.25 9.67 -5.92
C LEU A 85 -6.92 9.49 -4.56
N ARG A 86 -6.28 8.76 -3.64
CA ARG A 86 -6.78 8.58 -2.28
C ARG A 86 -7.03 9.91 -1.59
N GLY A 87 -6.10 10.86 -1.70
CA GLY A 87 -6.26 12.20 -1.15
C GLY A 87 -7.43 12.98 -1.77
N GLU A 88 -7.65 12.87 -3.08
CA GLU A 88 -8.81 13.46 -3.75
C GLU A 88 -10.13 12.88 -3.25
N TYR A 89 -10.22 11.55 -3.13
CA TYR A 89 -11.40 10.87 -2.61
C TYR A 89 -11.66 11.19 -1.13
N GLU A 90 -10.63 11.19 -0.29
CA GLU A 90 -10.76 11.53 1.13
C GLU A 90 -11.26 12.97 1.33
N ARG A 91 -10.81 13.92 0.49
CA ARG A 91 -11.32 15.29 0.51
C ARG A 91 -12.80 15.35 0.14
N ARG A 92 -13.21 14.68 -0.94
CA ARG A 92 -14.62 14.62 -1.37
C ARG A 92 -15.50 13.97 -0.30
N TYR A 93 -15.04 12.86 0.27
CA TYR A 93 -15.73 12.15 1.33
C TYR A 93 -15.88 13.00 2.59
N ARG A 94 -14.82 13.72 2.99
CA ARG A 94 -14.87 14.63 4.15
C ARG A 94 -15.91 15.74 3.95
N SER A 95 -15.98 16.32 2.76
CA SER A 95 -17.00 17.33 2.44
C SER A 95 -18.42 16.76 2.55
N LEU A 96 -18.65 15.57 1.98
CA LEU A 96 -19.95 14.92 2.03
C LEU A 96 -20.33 14.54 3.47
N ARG A 97 -19.38 13.99 4.23
CA ARG A 97 -19.56 13.63 5.65
C ARG A 97 -19.94 14.85 6.50
N LEU A 98 -19.26 15.99 6.31
CA LEU A 98 -19.58 17.22 7.02
C LEU A 98 -20.98 17.74 6.66
N ARG A 99 -21.37 17.66 5.39
CA ARG A 99 -22.74 18.02 4.96
C ARG A 99 -23.77 17.11 5.60
N CYS A 100 -23.61 15.78 5.51
CA CYS A 100 -24.52 14.83 6.14
C CYS A 100 -24.62 15.07 7.65
N ALA A 101 -23.50 15.25 8.33
CA ALA A 101 -23.49 15.59 9.75
C ALA A 101 -24.26 16.90 10.04
N GLY A 102 -24.03 17.95 9.25
CA GLY A 102 -24.77 19.21 9.35
C GLY A 102 -26.27 19.04 9.16
N TRP A 103 -26.71 18.31 8.13
CA TRP A 103 -28.12 18.01 7.91
C TRP A 103 -28.73 17.22 9.07
N THR A 104 -28.05 16.18 9.56
CA THR A 104 -28.54 15.38 10.69
C THR A 104 -28.70 16.22 11.96
N LEU A 105 -27.75 17.12 12.24
CA LEU A 105 -27.83 18.04 13.38
C LEU A 105 -28.97 19.04 13.21
N ALA A 106 -29.15 19.61 12.01
CA ALA A 106 -30.23 20.53 11.72
C ALA A 106 -31.61 19.87 11.86
N THR A 107 -31.77 18.64 11.36
CA THR A 107 -33.02 17.88 11.53
C THR A 107 -33.31 17.55 12.99
N CYS A 108 -32.30 17.12 13.76
CA CYS A 108 -32.47 16.87 15.19
C CYS A 108 -32.88 18.14 15.95
N ALA A 109 -32.22 19.27 15.68
CA ALA A 109 -32.56 20.55 16.28
C ALA A 109 -34.00 20.98 15.93
N GLY A 110 -34.39 20.84 14.66
CA GLY A 110 -35.76 21.12 14.21
C GLY A 110 -36.82 20.27 14.92
N VAL A 111 -36.57 18.96 15.07
CA VAL A 111 -37.47 18.05 15.80
C VAL A 111 -37.58 18.43 17.28
N VAL A 112 -36.46 18.75 17.93
CA VAL A 112 -36.45 19.20 19.33
C VAL A 112 -37.23 20.51 19.50
N LEU A 113 -37.03 21.48 18.61
CA LEU A 113 -37.76 22.74 18.64
C LEU A 113 -39.26 22.53 18.46
N LEU A 114 -39.67 21.69 17.51
CA LEU A 114 -41.08 21.35 17.29
C LEU A 114 -41.70 20.67 18.51
N ALA A 115 -40.97 19.75 19.15
CA ALA A 115 -41.43 19.09 20.37
C ALA A 115 -41.61 20.09 21.53
N VAL A 116 -40.67 21.00 21.74
CA VAL A 116 -40.76 22.04 22.78
C VAL A 116 -41.94 22.98 22.51
N VAL A 117 -42.12 23.44 21.27
CA VAL A 117 -43.25 24.29 20.89
C VAL A 117 -44.58 23.58 21.13
N SER A 118 -44.65 22.28 20.84
CA SER A 118 -45.86 21.46 21.06
C SER A 118 -46.15 21.20 22.54
N LEU A 119 -45.15 21.25 23.41
CA LEU A 119 -45.32 21.08 24.87
C LEU A 119 -45.79 22.39 25.55
N VAL A 120 -45.44 23.54 24.97
CA VAL A 120 -45.78 24.87 25.50
C VAL A 120 -47.12 25.38 24.94
N ARG A 121 -47.61 24.81 23.85
CA ARG A 121 -48.95 25.07 23.28
C ARG A 121 -50.00 24.13 23.87
#